data_AF-A0A3N4I8B8-F1
#
_entry.id   AF-A0A3N4I8B8-F1
#
_cell.length_a   1.000
_cell.length_b   1.000
_cell.length_c   1.000
_cell.angle_alpha   90.00
_cell.angle_beta   90.00
_cell.angle_gamma   90.00
#
_symmetry.space_group_name_H-M   'P 1'
#
loop_
_entity.id
_entity.type
_entity.pdbx_description
1 polymer ?
#
loop_
_entity_poly.entity_id
_entity_poly.type
_entity_poly.pdbx_seq_one_letter_code
_entity_poly.pdbx_strand_id
1 'polypeptide(L)'
;MAASGFPLLSLPPELRLTFYSHLSSFTLLQLSHTSSQLHSEINKHPTLVRNSRGYFDRTRDQYRYFVYIRCQIAAARLGQKDETGKGIVTLNIGLIDRLGSIEEYLLFRELYQTEKWRCCETCFRVDRAQEGTDVKRLMMNEKFRCERDPRLRRLGEDGWVCSVCWAMYDQDMDRQRAEYVVAANNERWEEYMYEI
;
A
#
# COMPACT_ATOMS: atom_id res chain seq x y z
N MET A 1 26.08 -3.30 -36.72
CA MET A 1 24.99 -3.76 -35.83
C MET A 1 25.17 -3.06 -34.49
N ALA A 2 24.40 -2.01 -34.22
CA ALA A 2 24.45 -1.36 -32.92
C ALA A 2 23.84 -2.32 -31.90
N ALA A 3 24.59 -2.70 -30.87
CA ALA A 3 24.06 -3.51 -29.79
C ALA A 3 22.91 -2.73 -29.15
N SER A 4 21.69 -3.25 -29.25
CA SER A 4 20.51 -2.75 -28.55
C SER A 4 20.62 -3.09 -27.06
N GLY A 5 21.66 -2.53 -26.42
CA GLY A 5 21.85 -2.60 -24.99
C GLY A 5 20.78 -1.76 -24.29
N PHE A 6 20.38 -2.21 -23.11
CA PHE A 6 19.51 -1.43 -22.23
C PHE A 6 20.21 -0.08 -21.94
N PRO A 7 19.69 1.08 -22.41
CA PRO A 7 20.41 2.35 -22.29
C PRO A 7 20.71 2.75 -20.84
N LEU A 8 19.95 2.21 -19.89
CA LEU A 8 20.22 2.40 -18.48
C LEU A 8 21.53 1.70 -18.06
N LEU A 9 21.81 0.50 -18.57
CA LEU A 9 22.99 -0.30 -18.19
C LEU A 9 24.31 0.22 -18.80
N SER A 10 24.27 1.13 -19.77
CA SER A 10 25.46 1.82 -20.25
C SER A 10 25.88 2.98 -19.33
N LEU A 11 25.03 3.39 -18.38
CA LEU A 11 25.39 4.40 -17.39
C LEU A 11 26.32 3.80 -16.32
N PRO A 12 27.32 4.58 -15.85
CA PRO A 12 28.10 4.26 -14.66
C PRO A 12 27.20 3.88 -13.47
N PRO A 13 27.59 2.90 -12.64
CA PRO A 13 26.80 2.46 -11.49
C PRO A 13 26.38 3.60 -10.55
N GLU A 14 27.22 4.61 -10.36
CA GLU A 14 26.96 5.76 -9.48
C GLU A 14 25.75 6.58 -9.95
N LEU A 15 25.65 6.80 -11.26
CA LEU A 15 24.51 7.50 -11.87
C LEU A 15 23.24 6.66 -11.78
N ARG A 16 23.36 5.33 -11.95
CA ARG A 16 22.23 4.41 -11.79
C ARG A 16 21.71 4.39 -10.35
N LEU A 17 22.59 4.33 -9.35
CA LEU A 17 22.22 4.40 -7.95
C LEU A 17 21.55 5.74 -7.59
N THR A 18 22.04 6.83 -8.17
CA THR A 18 21.41 8.16 -8.03
C THR A 18 19.99 8.13 -8.62
N PHE A 19 19.82 7.57 -9.83
CA PHE A 19 18.50 7.43 -10.45
C PHE A 19 17.54 6.58 -9.59
N TYR A 20 17.98 5.42 -9.11
CA TYR A 20 17.19 4.55 -8.25
C TYR A 20 16.75 5.24 -6.94
N SER A 21 17.56 6.16 -6.40
CA SER A 21 17.23 6.88 -5.16
C SER A 21 16.00 7.78 -5.27
N HIS A 22 15.60 8.14 -6.50
CA HIS A 22 14.41 8.94 -6.79
C HIS A 22 13.16 8.11 -7.11
N LEU A 23 13.27 6.78 -7.15
CA LEU A 23 12.17 5.89 -7.49
C LEU A 23 11.42 5.42 -6.24
N SER A 24 10.15 5.03 -6.41
CA SER A 24 9.39 4.37 -5.35
C SER A 24 9.90 2.94 -5.13
N SER A 25 9.60 2.38 -3.95
CA SER A 25 9.91 0.98 -3.65
C SER A 25 9.24 0.03 -4.65
N PHE A 26 8.04 0.38 -5.14
CA PHE A 26 7.32 -0.43 -6.12
C PHE A 26 7.98 -0.37 -7.50
N THR A 27 8.39 0.81 -7.97
CA THR A 27 9.15 0.93 -9.23
C THR A 27 10.48 0.19 -9.15
N LEU A 28 11.19 0.28 -8.01
CA LEU A 28 12.42 -0.48 -7.80
C LEU A 28 12.18 -1.99 -7.84
N LEU A 29 11.06 -2.45 -7.30
CA LEU A 29 10.67 -3.86 -7.40
C LEU A 29 10.47 -4.25 -8.87
N GLN A 30 9.72 -3.45 -9.64
CA GLN A 30 9.53 -3.72 -11.08
C GLN A 30 10.86 -3.75 -11.83
N LEU A 31 11.73 -2.75 -11.63
CA LEU A 31 13.05 -2.72 -12.25
C LEU A 31 13.89 -3.96 -11.89
N SER A 32 13.82 -4.41 -10.65
CA SER A 32 14.52 -5.63 -10.21
C SER A 32 14.04 -6.91 -10.90
N HIS A 33 12.83 -6.92 -11.47
CA HIS A 33 12.31 -8.05 -12.24
C HIS A 33 12.70 -8.00 -13.73
N THR A 34 13.14 -6.85 -14.24
CA THR A 34 13.49 -6.69 -15.67
C THR A 34 14.88 -7.20 -16.04
N SER A 35 15.83 -7.23 -15.10
CA SER A 35 17.21 -7.64 -15.35
C SER A 35 17.88 -8.14 -14.09
N SER A 36 18.63 -9.25 -14.19
CA SER A 36 19.40 -9.83 -13.09
C SER A 36 20.52 -8.89 -12.60
N GLN A 37 21.07 -8.05 -13.50
CA GLN A 37 22.06 -7.03 -13.13
C GLN A 37 21.43 -5.94 -12.27
N LEU A 38 20.27 -5.42 -12.69
CA LEU A 38 19.51 -4.42 -11.91
C LEU A 38 19.06 -5.02 -10.57
N HIS A 39 18.59 -6.27 -10.58
CA HIS A 39 18.23 -7.01 -9.37
C HIS A 39 19.39 -7.06 -8.37
N SER A 40 20.58 -7.49 -8.81
CA SER A 40 21.75 -7.58 -7.95
C SER A 40 22.16 -6.21 -7.42
N GLU A 41 22.12 -5.19 -8.26
CA GLU A 41 22.54 -3.83 -7.90
C GLU A 41 21.60 -3.19 -6.87
N ILE A 42 20.28 -3.28 -7.07
CA ILE A 42 19.27 -2.76 -6.15
C ILE A 42 19.36 -3.48 -4.79
N ASN A 43 19.45 -4.82 -4.79
CA ASN A 43 19.49 -5.60 -3.55
C ASN A 43 20.84 -5.50 -2.79
N LYS A 44 21.93 -5.10 -3.46
CA LYS A 44 23.21 -4.78 -2.79
C LYS A 44 23.17 -3.48 -1.99
N HIS A 45 22.18 -2.61 -2.22
CA HIS A 45 22.07 -1.30 -1.57
C HIS A 45 20.77 -1.20 -0.75
N PRO A 46 20.66 -1.91 0.40
CA PRO A 46 19.43 -1.95 1.18
C PRO A 46 19.00 -0.59 1.75
N THR A 47 19.94 0.34 1.94
CA THR A 47 19.63 1.72 2.36
C THR A 47 18.81 2.47 1.31
N LEU A 48 19.06 2.20 0.03
CA LEU A 48 18.30 2.77 -1.09
C LEU A 48 16.85 2.32 -1.02
N VAL A 49 16.64 1.00 -0.89
CA VAL A 49 15.31 0.40 -0.80
C VAL A 49 14.57 0.91 0.45
N ARG A 50 15.23 0.96 1.61
CA ARG A 50 14.62 1.44 2.87
C ARG A 50 14.23 2.92 2.84
N ASN A 51 14.96 3.74 2.09
CA ASN A 51 14.69 5.17 1.98
C ASN A 51 13.70 5.50 0.84
N SER A 52 13.40 4.54 -0.04
CA SER A 52 12.48 4.75 -1.15
C SER A 52 11.03 4.93 -0.66
N ARG A 53 10.27 5.76 -1.37
CA ARG A 53 8.87 6.04 -1.05
C ARG A 53 8.04 4.76 -1.17
N GLY A 54 7.23 4.49 -0.15
CA GLY A 54 6.33 3.32 -0.14
C GLY A 54 6.92 2.07 0.49
N TYR A 55 8.18 2.11 0.97
CA TYR A 55 8.80 0.99 1.66
C TYR A 55 8.25 0.81 3.08
N PHE A 56 7.90 -0.44 3.42
CA PHE A 56 7.47 -0.81 4.76
C PHE A 56 8.66 -1.09 5.68
N ASP A 57 8.99 -0.14 6.57
CA ASP A 57 10.01 -0.34 7.61
C ASP A 57 9.39 -0.91 8.89
N ARG A 58 9.44 -2.25 9.00
CA ARG A 58 9.04 -3.00 10.20
C ARG A 58 9.66 -2.50 11.50
N THR A 59 10.82 -1.85 11.46
CA THR A 59 11.53 -1.37 12.65
C THR A 59 11.13 0.03 13.07
N ARG A 60 10.71 0.89 12.14
CA ARG A 60 10.19 2.23 12.46
C ARG A 60 8.72 2.20 12.86
N ASP A 61 7.95 1.26 12.32
CA ASP A 61 6.56 1.03 12.70
C ASP A 61 6.39 0.15 13.95
N GLN A 62 7.47 -0.18 14.69
CA GLN A 62 7.45 -1.08 15.84
C GLN A 62 6.61 -0.62 17.04
N TYR A 63 6.25 0.66 17.15
CA TYR A 63 5.24 1.09 18.14
C TYR A 63 3.80 0.70 17.76
N ARG A 64 3.56 0.26 16.52
CA ARG A 64 2.26 -0.27 16.01
C ARG A 64 2.18 -1.81 16.10
N TYR A 65 3.17 -2.46 16.71
CA TYR A 65 3.48 -3.89 16.54
C TYR A 65 3.33 -4.73 17.80
N PHE A 66 2.50 -4.32 18.77
CA PHE A 66 2.27 -5.14 19.97
C PHE A 66 1.50 -6.46 19.68
N VAL A 67 0.89 -6.60 18.50
CA VAL A 67 0.18 -7.83 18.09
C VAL A 67 1.10 -8.83 17.33
N TYR A 68 2.26 -8.41 16.85
CA TYR A 68 3.14 -9.24 16.01
C TYR A 68 4.28 -9.93 16.78
N ILE A 69 4.29 -9.89 18.11
CA ILE A 69 5.23 -10.65 18.96
C ILE A 69 5.25 -12.15 18.60
N ARG A 70 4.19 -12.69 17.96
CA ARG A 70 4.19 -14.10 17.48
C ARG A 70 5.02 -14.37 16.21
N CYS A 71 5.40 -13.37 15.41
CA CYS A 71 6.21 -13.58 14.21
C CYS A 71 7.71 -13.30 14.39
N GLN A 72 8.15 -12.71 15.52
CA GLN A 72 9.58 -12.72 15.86
C GLN A 72 10.11 -14.16 16.00
N ILE A 73 9.26 -15.10 16.40
CA ILE A 73 9.56 -16.54 16.44
C ILE A 73 9.74 -17.13 15.03
N ALA A 74 9.13 -16.53 13.99
CA ALA A 74 9.28 -16.96 12.60
C ALA A 74 10.49 -16.29 11.91
N ALA A 75 10.78 -15.02 12.21
CA ALA A 75 11.98 -14.33 11.73
C ALA A 75 13.28 -14.95 12.29
N ALA A 76 13.23 -15.53 13.51
CA ALA A 76 14.33 -16.33 14.06
C ALA A 76 14.57 -17.65 13.30
N ARG A 77 13.63 -18.11 12.45
CA ARG A 77 13.74 -19.38 11.69
C ARG A 77 14.23 -19.20 10.25
N LEU A 78 14.22 -17.98 9.69
CA LEU A 78 14.74 -17.71 8.35
C LEU A 78 16.13 -17.07 8.47
N GLY A 79 17.12 -17.92 8.74
CA GLY A 79 18.51 -17.53 8.87
C GLY A 79 19.08 -16.96 7.59
N GLN A 80 19.61 -15.74 7.67
CA GLN A 80 20.87 -15.28 7.09
C GLN A 80 21.06 -13.84 7.57
N LYS A 81 21.70 -13.69 8.74
CA LYS A 81 22.16 -12.39 9.23
C LYS A 81 23.44 -12.04 8.48
N ASP A 82 23.52 -10.82 7.94
CA ASP A 82 24.78 -10.25 7.45
C ASP A 82 25.76 -10.00 8.63
N GLU A 83 26.97 -9.54 8.31
CA GLU A 83 28.01 -9.20 9.28
C GLU A 83 27.57 -8.15 10.31
N THR A 84 26.49 -7.40 10.02
CA THR A 84 25.88 -6.41 10.92
C THR A 84 24.75 -6.99 11.78
N GLY A 85 24.45 -8.28 11.65
CA GLY A 85 23.36 -8.96 12.35
C GLY A 85 21.97 -8.73 11.71
N LYS A 86 21.88 -8.02 10.58
CA LYS A 86 20.62 -7.75 9.87
C LYS A 86 20.41 -8.77 8.75
N GLY A 87 19.19 -9.29 8.63
CA GLY A 87 18.88 -10.15 7.49
C GLY A 87 19.11 -9.41 6.17
N ILE A 88 19.71 -10.05 5.16
CA ILE A 88 19.69 -9.49 3.80
C ILE A 88 18.22 -9.46 3.37
N VAL A 89 17.66 -8.25 3.29
CA VAL A 89 16.26 -8.07 2.93
C VAL A 89 16.20 -7.93 1.41
N THR A 90 15.93 -9.02 0.71
CA THR A 90 15.63 -8.99 -0.73
C THR A 90 14.33 -8.25 -0.97
N LEU A 91 14.34 -7.24 -1.84
CA LEU A 91 13.16 -6.47 -2.25
C LEU A 91 12.11 -7.43 -2.82
N ASN A 92 10.92 -7.42 -2.21
CA ASN A 92 9.79 -8.23 -2.60
C ASN A 92 8.48 -7.46 -2.33
N ILE A 93 7.37 -7.94 -2.91
CA ILE A 93 6.07 -7.27 -2.82
C ILE A 93 5.59 -7.06 -1.37
N GLY A 94 5.99 -7.92 -0.43
CA GLY A 94 5.63 -7.78 0.98
C GLY A 94 6.40 -6.73 1.76
N LEU A 95 7.28 -5.99 1.09
CA LEU A 95 7.96 -4.81 1.62
C LEU A 95 7.39 -3.51 1.05
N ILE A 96 6.37 -3.58 0.20
CA ILE A 96 5.67 -2.42 -0.34
C ILE A 96 4.47 -2.13 0.57
N ASP A 97 4.50 -1.00 1.29
CA ASP A 97 3.36 -0.51 2.09
C ASP A 97 2.42 0.35 1.25
N ARG A 98 2.96 1.18 0.35
CA ARG A 98 2.16 2.17 -0.36
C ARG A 98 2.69 2.43 -1.76
N LEU A 99 1.78 2.54 -2.73
CA LEU A 99 2.10 2.93 -4.10
C LEU A 99 2.15 4.46 -4.21
N GLY A 100 3.03 4.93 -5.07
CA GLY A 100 3.39 6.33 -5.20
C GLY A 100 2.54 7.15 -6.16
N SER A 101 1.75 6.50 -7.01
CA SER A 101 0.89 7.15 -8.00
C SER A 101 -0.28 6.25 -8.46
N ILE A 102 -1.19 6.82 -9.24
CA ILE A 102 -2.30 6.08 -9.83
C ILE A 102 -1.82 5.07 -10.89
N GLU A 103 -0.75 5.40 -11.64
CA GLU A 103 -0.14 4.49 -12.61
C GLU A 103 0.46 3.27 -11.91
N GLU A 104 1.14 3.48 -10.77
CA GLU A 104 1.62 2.37 -9.94
C GLU A 104 0.45 1.53 -9.40
N TYR A 105 -0.68 2.15 -9.02
CA TYR A 105 -1.90 1.43 -8.63
C TYR A 105 -2.45 0.56 -9.74
N LEU A 106 -2.60 1.10 -10.96
CA LEU A 106 -3.10 0.36 -12.10
C LEU A 106 -2.17 -0.81 -12.46
N LEU A 107 -0.85 -0.56 -12.47
CA LEU A 107 0.15 -1.59 -12.73
C LEU A 107 0.17 -2.66 -11.63
N PHE A 108 0.05 -2.26 -10.36
CA PHE A 108 -0.08 -3.19 -9.25
C PHE A 108 -1.34 -4.06 -9.40
N ARG A 109 -2.46 -3.45 -9.77
CA ARG A 109 -3.71 -4.17 -10.02
C ARG A 109 -3.56 -5.19 -11.13
N GLU A 110 -2.90 -4.83 -12.21
CA GLU A 110 -2.68 -5.73 -13.34
C GLU A 110 -1.74 -6.90 -12.99
N LEU A 111 -0.64 -6.62 -12.28
CA LEU A 111 0.42 -7.62 -12.07
C LEU A 111 0.32 -8.41 -10.76
N TYR A 112 -0.25 -7.82 -9.71
CA TYR A 112 -0.16 -8.36 -8.34
C TYR A 112 -1.51 -8.52 -7.65
N GLN A 113 -2.61 -7.92 -8.15
CA GLN A 113 -3.92 -8.10 -7.54
C GLN A 113 -4.33 -9.56 -7.66
N THR A 114 -4.34 -10.21 -6.51
CA THR A 114 -4.64 -11.62 -6.35
C THR A 114 -5.48 -11.76 -5.09
N GLU A 115 -5.95 -12.96 -4.79
CA GLU A 115 -6.60 -13.22 -3.51
C GLU A 115 -5.73 -12.87 -2.30
N LYS A 116 -4.40 -12.84 -2.48
CA LYS A 116 -3.39 -12.63 -1.43
C LYS A 116 -2.97 -11.17 -1.24
N TRP A 117 -3.05 -10.34 -2.27
CA TRP A 117 -2.56 -8.97 -2.25
C TRP A 117 -3.61 -8.01 -2.77
N ARG A 118 -3.81 -6.93 -2.03
CA ARG A 118 -4.84 -5.93 -2.32
C ARG A 118 -4.27 -4.54 -2.11
N CYS A 119 -4.84 -3.56 -2.79
CA CYS A 119 -4.45 -2.17 -2.67
C CYS A 119 -5.67 -1.28 -2.45
N CYS A 120 -5.57 -0.30 -1.57
CA CYS A 120 -6.60 0.70 -1.38
C CYS A 120 -6.66 1.66 -2.58
N GLU A 121 -7.83 1.82 -3.21
CA GLU A 121 -8.01 2.74 -4.34
C GLU A 121 -7.82 4.22 -3.96
N THR A 122 -8.07 4.56 -2.69
CA THR A 122 -8.02 5.95 -2.22
C THR A 122 -6.63 6.35 -1.70
N CYS A 123 -6.00 5.51 -0.87
CA CYS A 123 -4.71 5.85 -0.25
C CYS A 123 -3.52 5.06 -0.79
N PHE A 124 -3.76 4.16 -1.75
CA PHE A 124 -2.75 3.31 -2.38
C PHE A 124 -1.95 2.43 -1.42
N ARG A 125 -2.48 2.16 -0.22
CA ARG A 125 -1.87 1.21 0.70
C ARG A 125 -2.04 -0.21 0.18
N VAL A 126 -0.94 -0.94 0.09
CA VAL A 126 -0.87 -2.36 -0.25
C VAL A 126 -0.94 -3.17 1.04
N ASP A 127 -1.78 -4.19 1.06
CA ASP A 127 -1.87 -5.12 2.19
C ASP A 127 -2.00 -6.56 1.71
N ARG A 128 -1.55 -7.48 2.56
CA ARG A 128 -1.74 -8.90 2.36
C ARG A 128 -3.12 -9.28 2.88
N ALA A 129 -3.97 -9.79 2.01
CA ALA A 129 -5.24 -10.35 2.42
C ALA A 129 -4.98 -11.49 3.41
N GLN A 130 -5.52 -11.38 4.62
CA GLN A 130 -5.44 -12.45 5.60
C GLN A 130 -6.49 -13.51 5.25
N GLU A 131 -6.05 -14.71 4.89
CA GLU A 131 -6.92 -15.88 4.78
C GLU A 131 -7.59 -16.12 6.15
N GLY A 132 -8.92 -16.08 6.20
CA GLY A 132 -9.71 -16.55 7.35
C GLY A 132 -9.93 -15.58 8.51
N THR A 133 -9.67 -14.27 8.39
CA THR A 133 -10.14 -13.34 9.43
C THR A 133 -11.64 -13.06 9.28
N ASP A 134 -12.44 -13.79 10.05
CA ASP A 134 -13.87 -13.54 10.22
C ASP A 134 -14.10 -12.05 10.58
N VAL A 135 -14.74 -11.33 9.66
CA VAL A 135 -14.93 -9.88 9.75
C VAL A 135 -15.73 -9.53 10.99
N LYS A 136 -16.61 -10.44 11.45
CA LYS A 136 -17.54 -10.26 12.57
C LYS A 136 -16.87 -10.11 13.93
N ARG A 137 -15.63 -10.60 14.13
CA ARG A 137 -15.02 -10.67 15.47
C ARG A 137 -14.25 -9.41 15.91
N LEU A 138 -14.05 -8.42 15.05
CA LEU A 138 -13.24 -7.22 15.37
C LEU A 138 -13.99 -5.89 15.35
N MET A 139 -15.32 -5.88 15.19
CA MET A 139 -16.12 -4.64 15.18
C MET A 139 -16.28 -3.95 16.56
N MET A 140 -15.53 -4.34 17.59
CA MET A 140 -15.74 -3.86 18.97
C MET A 140 -14.66 -2.93 19.54
N ASN A 141 -13.69 -2.45 18.75
CA ASN A 141 -12.70 -1.49 19.26
C ASN A 141 -12.65 -0.21 18.42
N GLU A 142 -13.50 0.74 18.79
CA GLU A 142 -13.56 2.09 18.26
C GLU A 142 -12.33 2.89 18.71
N LYS A 143 -11.36 3.04 17.81
CA LYS A 143 -10.47 4.22 17.76
C LYS A 143 -9.81 4.27 16.38
N PHE A 144 -10.44 5.03 15.48
CA PHE A 144 -10.02 5.23 14.11
C PHE A 144 -8.67 5.95 14.02
N ARG A 145 -7.66 5.21 13.56
CA ARG A 145 -6.51 5.75 12.80
C ARG A 145 -6.27 4.79 11.65
N CYS A 146 -5.72 5.31 10.55
CA CYS A 146 -5.31 4.57 9.34
C CYS A 146 -4.18 3.56 9.62
N GLU A 147 -4.01 3.13 10.86
CA GLU A 147 -2.85 2.43 11.37
C GLU A 147 -3.22 1.13 12.07
N ARG A 148 -4.51 0.90 12.37
CA ARG A 148 -4.95 -0.18 13.25
C ARG A 148 -5.86 -1.23 12.63
N ASP A 149 -6.36 -1.01 11.42
CA ASP A 149 -7.22 -2.00 10.77
C ASP A 149 -6.73 -2.30 9.33
N PRO A 150 -6.02 -3.43 9.13
CA PRO A 150 -5.50 -3.89 7.84
C PRO A 150 -6.61 -4.34 6.86
N ARG A 151 -7.89 -4.17 7.23
CA ARG A 151 -8.99 -4.65 6.41
C ARG A 151 -9.34 -3.64 5.34
N LEU A 152 -8.92 -3.95 4.11
CA LEU A 152 -9.53 -3.42 2.91
C LEU A 152 -10.96 -3.98 2.78
N ARG A 153 -11.95 -3.12 2.69
CA ARG A 153 -13.35 -3.43 2.36
C ARG A 153 -13.54 -3.40 0.85
N ARG A 154 -14.39 -4.27 0.33
CA ARG A 154 -14.70 -4.29 -1.10
C ARG A 154 -15.58 -3.08 -1.44
N LEU A 155 -15.20 -2.30 -2.44
CA LEU A 155 -15.98 -1.21 -3.03
C LEU A 155 -16.42 -1.67 -4.43
N GLY A 156 -17.68 -2.09 -4.55
CA GLY A 156 -18.20 -2.66 -5.81
C GLY A 156 -17.60 -4.02 -6.16
N GLU A 157 -17.54 -4.34 -7.45
CA GLU A 157 -17.06 -5.64 -7.94
C GLU A 157 -15.53 -5.76 -7.86
N ASP A 158 -14.78 -4.69 -8.17
CA ASP A 158 -13.33 -4.79 -8.35
C ASP A 158 -12.49 -3.90 -7.42
N GLY A 159 -13.13 -2.99 -6.69
CA GLY A 159 -12.43 -2.00 -5.86
C GLY A 159 -12.21 -2.45 -4.43
N TRP A 160 -11.16 -1.91 -3.81
CA TRP A 160 -10.84 -2.14 -2.39
C TRP A 160 -10.51 -0.81 -1.71
N VAL A 161 -11.10 -0.54 -0.56
CA VAL A 161 -10.87 0.69 0.21
C VAL A 161 -10.49 0.32 1.64
N CYS A 162 -9.45 0.93 2.19
CA CYS A 162 -9.08 0.65 3.58
C CYS A 162 -10.17 1.14 4.53
N SER A 163 -10.30 0.48 5.67
CA SER A 163 -11.20 0.85 6.76
C SER A 163 -11.27 2.36 7.04
N VAL A 164 -10.17 3.08 6.91
CA VAL A 164 -10.12 4.54 7.12
C VAL A 164 -10.62 5.34 5.94
N CYS A 165 -10.20 5.00 4.73
CA CYS A 165 -10.76 5.64 3.55
C CYS A 165 -12.26 5.34 3.42
N TRP A 166 -12.71 4.17 3.88
CA TRP A 166 -14.13 3.82 3.97
C TRP A 166 -14.84 4.69 5.01
N ALA A 167 -14.29 4.86 6.21
CA ALA A 167 -14.91 5.69 7.24
C ALA A 167 -15.02 7.16 6.83
N MET A 168 -14.03 7.67 6.09
CA MET A 168 -14.11 9.00 5.48
C MET A 168 -15.21 9.06 4.42
N TYR A 169 -15.28 8.05 3.55
CA TYR A 169 -16.32 7.94 2.52
C TYR A 169 -17.73 7.87 3.12
N ASP A 170 -17.91 7.11 4.22
CA ASP A 170 -19.20 6.97 4.91
C ASP A 170 -19.65 8.30 5.50
N GLN A 171 -18.73 9.06 6.13
CA GLN A 171 -19.03 10.39 6.66
C GLN A 171 -19.42 11.39 5.57
N ASP A 172 -18.73 11.36 4.43
CA ASP A 172 -19.07 12.22 3.29
C ASP A 172 -20.39 11.81 2.64
N MET A 173 -20.68 10.50 2.54
CA MET A 173 -21.96 10.00 2.01
C MET A 173 -23.12 10.31 2.96
N ASP A 174 -22.92 10.18 4.27
CA ASP A 174 -23.92 10.56 5.28
C ASP A 174 -24.16 12.07 5.27
N ARG A 175 -23.10 12.87 5.08
CA ARG A 175 -23.22 14.31 4.88
C ARG A 175 -24.01 14.65 3.62
N GLN A 176 -23.67 14.04 2.48
CA GLN A 176 -24.40 14.25 1.22
C GLN A 176 -25.87 13.80 1.32
N ARG A 177 -26.15 12.69 2.03
CA ARG A 177 -27.52 12.25 2.30
C ARG A 177 -28.27 13.22 3.21
N ALA A 178 -27.64 13.74 4.25
CA ALA A 178 -28.24 14.74 5.12
C ALA A 178 -28.54 16.03 4.36
N GLU A 179 -27.61 16.51 3.52
CA GLU A 179 -27.81 17.66 2.63
C GLU A 179 -28.97 17.43 1.64
N TYR A 180 -29.08 16.23 1.06
CA TYR A 180 -30.20 15.86 0.19
C TYR A 180 -31.55 15.79 0.93
N VAL A 181 -31.59 15.23 2.14
CA VAL A 181 -32.82 15.17 2.95
C VAL A 181 -33.27 16.57 3.38
N VAL A 182 -32.35 17.48 3.70
CA VAL A 182 -32.66 18.88 3.99
C VAL A 182 -33.20 19.58 2.75
N ALA A 183 -32.57 19.39 1.58
CA ALA A 183 -33.04 19.96 0.32
C ALA A 183 -34.44 19.45 -0.07
N ALA A 184 -34.66 18.13 -0.03
CA ALA A 184 -35.94 17.51 -0.34
C ALA A 184 -37.06 17.92 0.63
N ASN A 185 -36.73 18.17 1.91
CA ASN A 185 -37.69 18.69 2.86
C ASN A 185 -37.98 20.18 2.64
N ASN A 186 -37.00 21.00 2.23
CA ASN A 186 -37.21 22.41 1.92
C ASN A 186 -38.10 22.60 0.68
N GLU A 187 -37.93 21.80 -0.37
CA GLU A 187 -38.83 21.83 -1.54
C GLU A 187 -40.28 21.49 -1.17
N ARG A 188 -40.47 20.59 -0.20
CA ARG A 188 -41.80 20.21 0.32
C ARG A 188 -42.45 21.30 1.17
N TRP A 189 -41.69 22.20 1.79
CA TRP A 189 -42.24 23.34 2.53
C TRP A 189 -42.66 24.49 1.62
N GLU A 190 -42.04 24.65 0.44
CA GLU A 190 -42.47 25.65 -0.54
C GLU A 190 -43.82 25.32 -1.15
N GLU A 191 -44.15 24.03 -1.38
CA GLU A 191 -45.51 23.62 -1.80
C GLU A 191 -46.58 23.95 -0.76
N TYR A 192 -46.28 23.81 0.54
CA TYR A 192 -47.24 24.13 1.62
C TYR A 192 -47.43 25.63 1.89
N MET A 193 -46.47 26.47 1.49
CA MET A 193 -46.55 27.93 1.70
C MET A 193 -47.40 28.65 0.64
N TYR A 194 -47.74 28.00 -0.47
CA TYR A 194 -48.63 28.55 -1.52
C TYR A 194 -50.08 28.09 -1.41
N GLU A 195 -50.41 27.23 -0.43
CA GLU A 195 -51.79 26.78 -0.16
C GLU A 195 -52.47 27.51 1.01
N ILE A 196 -51.87 28.59 1.53
CA ILE A 196 -52.44 29.47 2.57
C ILE A 196 -52.73 30.85 1.97
#